data_AF-A0A9D1K926-F1
#
_entry.id   AF-A0A9D1K926-F1
#
_cell.length_a   1.000
_cell.length_b   1.000
_cell.length_c   1.000
_cell.angle_alpha   90.00
_cell.angle_beta   90.00
_cell.angle_gamma   90.00
#
_symmetry.space_group_name_H-M   'P 1'
#
loop_
_entity.id
_entity.type
_entity.pdbx_description
1 polymer ?
#
loop_
_entity_poly.entity_id
_entity_poly.type
_entity_poly.pdbx_seq_one_letter_code
_entity_poly.pdbx_strand_id
1 'polypeptide(L)'
;MKYAKILLHEGGHGHAGGSGGGEAHEHAHEHVSGHHHEHGDTPELTPEQTLALMSYMLEHNRSHAEELHGVAHALEHQGRPEAAKLVSEAVHWFGHCNDRLEEALRLVKGE
;
A
#
# COMPACT_ATOMS: atom_id res chain seq x y z
N MET A 1 7.51 -13.83 -6.49
CA MET A 1 7.17 -13.91 -5.05
C MET A 1 5.85 -13.17 -4.85
N LYS A 2 4.79 -13.85 -4.39
CA LYS A 2 3.45 -13.27 -4.24
C LYS A 2 3.36 -12.46 -2.94
N TYR A 3 3.58 -11.15 -2.98
CA TYR A 3 3.16 -10.26 -1.89
C TYR A 3 2.64 -8.94 -2.47
N ALA A 4 1.41 -8.97 -2.96
CA ALA A 4 0.59 -7.79 -3.16
C ALA A 4 -0.72 -8.02 -2.38
N LYS A 5 -0.74 -7.58 -1.11
CA LYS A 5 -2.00 -7.30 -0.39
C LYS A 5 -1.72 -6.31 0.74
N ILE A 6 -1.53 -5.05 0.36
CA ILE A 6 -1.76 -3.95 1.28
C ILE A 6 -3.27 -3.94 1.54
N LEU A 7 -3.65 -4.25 2.77
CA LEU A 7 -5.04 -4.31 3.22
C LEU A 7 -5.63 -2.90 3.21
N LEU A 8 -6.37 -2.57 2.15
CA LEU A 8 -7.43 -1.57 2.24
C LEU A 8 -8.50 -2.15 3.17
N HIS A 9 -8.74 -1.47 4.29
CA HIS A 9 -9.79 -1.83 5.24
C HIS A 9 -11.15 -1.49 4.60
N GLU A 10 -11.77 -2.48 3.95
CA GLU A 10 -13.12 -2.33 3.41
C GLU A 10 -14.13 -2.37 4.56
N GLY A 11 -14.67 -1.19 4.89
CA GLY A 11 -15.87 -1.08 5.70
C GLY A 11 -17.05 -1.72 4.96
N GLY A 12 -17.53 -2.85 5.47
CA GLY A 12 -18.70 -3.52 4.93
C GLY A 12 -19.23 -4.57 5.89
N HIS A 13 -20.26 -4.22 6.67
CA HIS A 13 -21.19 -5.22 7.20
C HIS A 13 -22.61 -4.67 7.15
N GLY A 14 -23.28 -4.94 6.03
CA GLY A 14 -24.73 -4.88 5.94
C GLY A 14 -25.29 -6.29 6.18
N HIS A 15 -26.25 -6.41 7.08
CA HIS A 15 -27.23 -7.48 7.04
C HIS A 15 -28.60 -6.95 7.44
N ALA A 16 -29.50 -6.91 6.46
CA ALA A 16 -30.94 -6.87 6.69
C ALA A 16 -31.43 -8.32 6.82
N GLY A 17 -32.23 -8.62 7.85
CA GLY A 17 -32.85 -9.93 8.02
C GLY A 17 -33.68 -10.09 9.29
N GLY A 18 -34.99 -9.88 9.17
CA GLY A 18 -36.05 -10.81 9.60
C GLY A 18 -36.18 -11.24 11.07
N SER A 19 -37.36 -10.96 11.64
CA SER A 19 -37.92 -11.41 12.91
C SER A 19 -37.90 -12.93 13.17
N GLY A 20 -37.77 -13.31 14.44
CA GLY A 20 -38.14 -14.65 14.96
C GLY A 20 -37.51 -14.92 16.32
N GLY A 21 -38.33 -15.18 17.35
CA GLY A 21 -37.92 -15.24 18.75
C GLY A 21 -37.11 -16.48 19.16
N GLY A 22 -36.61 -16.43 20.40
CA GLY A 22 -35.93 -17.55 21.05
C GLY A 22 -34.96 -17.09 22.11
N GLU A 23 -34.94 -17.81 23.22
CA GLU A 23 -34.37 -17.53 24.52
C GLU A 23 -32.88 -17.10 24.62
N ALA A 24 -32.67 -16.17 25.57
CA ALA A 24 -31.53 -15.99 26.47
C ALA A 24 -30.10 -16.36 25.99
N HIS A 25 -29.30 -15.32 25.74
CA HIS A 25 -27.88 -15.33 26.09
C HIS A 25 -27.46 -13.95 26.61
N GLU A 26 -27.10 -13.89 27.89
CA GLU A 26 -26.38 -12.76 28.49
C GLU A 26 -25.02 -12.60 27.81
N HIS A 27 -24.80 -11.46 27.15
CA HIS A 27 -23.46 -10.90 27.01
C HIS A 27 -23.54 -9.38 27.17
N ALA A 28 -23.37 -8.93 28.41
CA ALA A 28 -23.00 -7.56 28.69
C ALA A 28 -21.59 -7.34 28.14
N HIS A 29 -21.49 -6.84 26.91
CA HIS A 29 -20.24 -6.30 26.40
C HIS A 29 -20.16 -4.83 26.80
N GLU A 30 -19.44 -4.59 27.88
CA GLU A 30 -18.98 -3.27 28.29
C GLU A 30 -18.12 -2.69 27.17
N HIS A 31 -18.69 -1.74 26.41
CA HIS A 31 -17.93 -0.98 25.42
C HIS A 31 -17.00 -0.01 26.16
N VAL A 32 -15.83 -0.50 26.58
CA VAL A 32 -14.71 0.38 26.88
C VAL A 32 -14.23 0.96 25.53
N SER A 33 -14.90 2.02 25.11
CA SER A 33 -14.46 2.85 23.97
C SER A 33 -13.24 3.64 24.42
N GLY A 34 -12.11 2.95 24.48
CA GLY A 34 -10.81 3.49 24.82
C GLY A 34 -9.81 3.24 23.70
N HIS A 35 -10.14 3.60 22.46
CA HIS A 35 -9.13 3.68 21.41
C HIS A 35 -8.38 5.01 21.52
N HIS A 36 -7.54 5.08 22.54
CA HIS A 36 -6.47 6.06 22.64
C HIS A 36 -5.44 5.71 21.56
N HIS A 37 -5.41 6.46 20.46
CA HIS A 37 -4.28 6.42 19.54
C HIS A 37 -3.16 7.26 20.14
N GLU A 38 -2.41 6.65 21.04
CA GLU A 38 -1.08 7.14 21.38
C GLU A 38 -0.24 7.04 20.09
N HIS A 39 0.21 8.18 19.55
CA HIS A 39 1.25 8.20 18.51
C HIS A 39 2.61 7.86 19.15
N GLY A 40 2.65 6.76 19.91
CA GLY A 40 3.84 6.27 20.59
C GLY A 40 4.84 5.79 19.54
N ASP A 41 5.93 6.54 19.42
CA ASP A 41 7.25 6.15 18.93
C ASP A 41 7.22 5.13 17.79
N THR A 42 7.16 5.61 16.54
CA THR A 42 7.61 4.76 15.43
C THR A 42 9.06 4.39 15.72
N PRO A 43 9.40 3.11 15.89
CA PRO A 43 10.75 2.72 16.25
C PRO A 43 11.72 3.25 15.19
N GLU A 44 12.76 3.96 15.62
CA GLU A 44 13.81 4.43 14.73
C GLU A 44 14.49 3.20 14.09
N LEU A 45 14.58 3.18 12.77
CA LEU A 45 15.16 2.04 12.05
C LEU A 45 16.66 1.96 12.35
N THR A 46 17.19 0.75 12.58
CA THR A 46 18.65 0.58 12.62
C THR A 46 19.25 0.89 11.24
N PRO A 47 20.57 1.18 11.15
CA PRO A 47 21.23 1.37 9.85
C PRO A 47 21.01 0.21 8.88
N GLU A 48 21.08 -1.04 9.37
CA GLU A 48 20.88 -2.24 8.55
C GLU A 48 19.43 -2.37 8.09
N GLN A 49 18.46 -2.08 8.97
CA GLN A 49 17.04 -2.07 8.62
C GLN A 49 16.73 -0.99 7.59
N THR A 50 17.34 0.19 7.73
CA THR A 50 17.22 1.30 6.78
C THR A 50 17.75 0.89 5.41
N LEU A 51 18.97 0.31 5.35
CA LEU A 51 19.57 -0.16 4.10
C LEU A 51 18.73 -1.24 3.42
N ALA A 52 18.26 -2.22 4.19
CA ALA A 52 17.41 -3.30 3.70
C ALA A 52 16.08 -2.76 3.14
N LEU A 53 15.43 -1.85 3.87
CA LEU A 53 14.18 -1.23 3.44
C LEU A 53 14.38 -0.38 2.19
N MET A 54 15.42 0.45 2.12
CA MET A 54 15.72 1.26 0.93
C MET A 54 15.96 0.38 -0.31
N SER A 55 16.73 -0.70 -0.15
CA SER A 55 16.99 -1.65 -1.24
C SER A 55 15.69 -2.32 -1.71
N TYR A 56 14.84 -2.73 -0.78
CA TYR A 56 13.53 -3.31 -1.09
C TYR A 56 12.60 -2.31 -1.77
N MET A 57 12.52 -1.06 -1.28
CA MET A 57 11.67 -0.02 -1.85
C MET A 57 12.08 0.37 -3.26
N LEU A 58 13.39 0.45 -3.55
CA LEU A 58 13.88 0.72 -4.89
C LEU A 58 13.45 -0.38 -5.88
N GLU A 59 13.65 -1.64 -5.50
CA GLU A 59 13.25 -2.78 -6.35
C GLU A 59 11.73 -2.85 -6.51
N HIS A 60 10.98 -2.64 -5.43
CA HIS A 60 9.52 -2.58 -5.47
C HIS A 60 9.03 -1.50 -6.44
N ASN A 61 9.60 -0.30 -6.39
CA ASN A 61 9.18 0.79 -7.28
C ASN A 61 9.53 0.52 -8.74
N ARG A 62 10.65 -0.17 -9.02
CA ARG A 62 11.01 -0.61 -10.38
C ARG A 62 9.98 -1.60 -10.92
N SER A 63 9.66 -2.64 -10.15
CA SER A 63 8.62 -3.60 -10.53
C SER A 63 7.25 -2.95 -10.65
N HIS A 64 6.90 -2.01 -9.77
CA HIS A 64 5.63 -1.30 -9.81
C HIS A 64 5.51 -0.44 -11.08
N ALA A 65 6.58 0.25 -11.48
CA ALA A 65 6.60 1.03 -12.71
C ALA A 65 6.42 0.14 -13.96
N GLU A 66 6.99 -1.07 -13.97
CA GLU A 66 6.79 -2.06 -15.04
C GLU A 66 5.33 -2.54 -15.11
N GLU A 67 4.71 -2.85 -13.98
CA GLU A 67 3.29 -3.21 -13.93
C GLU A 67 2.39 -2.07 -14.43
N LEU A 68 2.68 -0.83 -14.02
CA LEU A 68 1.96 0.36 -14.47
C LEU A 68 2.12 0.61 -15.97
N HIS A 69 3.28 0.28 -16.55
CA HIS A 69 3.46 0.32 -18.00
C HIS A 69 2.49 -0.64 -18.70
N GLY A 70 2.31 -1.85 -18.19
CA GLY A 70 1.29 -2.79 -18.66
C GLY A 70 -0.15 -2.24 -18.53
N VAL A 71 -0.45 -1.54 -17.44
CA VAL A 71 -1.74 -0.86 -17.24
C VAL A 71 -1.97 0.23 -18.29
N ALA A 72 -0.94 1.02 -18.63
CA ALA A 72 -1.05 2.04 -19.66
C ALA A 72 -1.45 1.43 -21.01
N HIS A 73 -0.79 0.35 -21.44
CA HIS A 73 -1.15 -0.39 -22.65
C HIS A 73 -2.59 -0.92 -22.62
N ALA A 74 -3.01 -1.49 -21.48
CA ALA A 74 -4.38 -1.98 -21.33
C ALA A 74 -5.43 -0.87 -21.45
N LEU A 75 -5.13 0.34 -20.96
CA LEU A 75 -6.00 1.51 -21.09
C LEU A 75 -6.09 2.00 -22.54
N GLU A 76 -5.00 1.98 -23.30
CA GLU A 76 -5.01 2.28 -24.73
C GLU A 76 -5.93 1.30 -25.49
N HIS A 77 -5.79 0.00 -25.24
CA HIS A 77 -6.64 -1.03 -25.85
C HIS A 77 -8.13 -0.90 -25.48
N GLN A 78 -8.43 -0.35 -24.31
CA GLN A 78 -9.80 -0.06 -23.87
C GLN A 78 -10.37 1.25 -24.46
N GLY A 79 -9.62 1.96 -25.31
CA GLY A 79 -10.03 3.23 -25.89
C GLY A 79 -10.03 4.38 -24.88
N ARG A 80 -9.13 4.35 -23.89
CA ARG A 80 -8.96 5.37 -22.85
C ARG A 80 -7.58 6.06 -22.93
N PRO A 81 -7.25 6.73 -24.05
CA PRO A 81 -5.90 7.23 -24.30
C PRO A 81 -5.47 8.33 -23.32
N GLU A 82 -6.38 9.18 -22.84
CA GLU A 82 -6.05 10.23 -21.87
C GLU A 82 -5.63 9.62 -20.51
N ALA A 83 -6.29 8.55 -20.08
CA ALA A 83 -5.92 7.84 -18.86
C ALA A 83 -4.58 7.09 -19.05
N ALA A 84 -4.38 6.43 -20.19
CA ALA A 84 -3.11 5.77 -20.51
C ALA A 84 -1.94 6.75 -20.50
N LYS A 85 -2.14 7.96 -21.02
CA LYS A 85 -1.14 9.04 -21.00
C LYS A 85 -0.77 9.43 -19.57
N LEU A 86 -1.74 9.65 -18.69
CA LEU A 86 -1.48 10.00 -17.29
C LEU A 86 -0.72 8.89 -16.55
N VAL A 87 -1.05 7.61 -16.80
CA VAL A 87 -0.31 6.48 -16.22
C VAL A 87 1.12 6.42 -16.77
N SER A 88 1.30 6.66 -18.07
CA SER A 88 2.63 6.72 -18.69
C SER A 88 3.48 7.85 -18.13
N GLU A 89 2.88 9.02 -17.87
CA GLU A 89 3.55 10.13 -17.18
C GLU A 89 3.94 9.75 -15.75
N ALA A 90 3.08 9.03 -15.01
CA ALA A 90 3.42 8.53 -13.68
C ALA A 90 4.60 7.55 -13.72
N VAL A 91 4.64 6.62 -14.68
CA VAL A 91 5.77 5.69 -14.89
C VAL A 91 7.07 6.46 -15.13
N HIS A 92 7.02 7.51 -15.95
CA HIS A 92 8.18 8.38 -16.18
C HIS A 92 8.67 9.03 -14.87
N TRP A 93 7.76 9.53 -14.02
CA TRP A 93 8.11 10.09 -12.71
C TRP A 93 8.69 9.03 -11.76
N PHE A 94 8.19 7.80 -11.77
CA PHE A 94 8.78 6.70 -11.01
C PHE A 94 10.24 6.44 -11.43
N GLY A 95 10.57 6.56 -12.72
CA GLY A 95 11.96 6.51 -13.20
C GLY A 95 12.87 7.51 -12.49
N HIS A 96 12.48 8.79 -12.48
CA HIS A 96 13.24 9.85 -11.79
C HIS A 96 13.35 9.60 -10.28
N CYS A 97 12.27 9.12 -9.64
CA CYS A 97 12.30 8.76 -8.23
C CYS A 97 13.27 7.61 -7.96
N ASN A 98 13.29 6.59 -8.82
CA ASN A 98 14.16 5.43 -8.69
C ASN A 98 15.63 5.81 -8.84
N ASP A 99 15.97 6.69 -9.77
CA ASP A 99 17.34 7.21 -9.93
C ASP A 99 17.82 7.92 -8.64
N ARG A 100 16.94 8.70 -8.00
CA ARG A 100 17.27 9.38 -6.73
C ARG A 100 17.40 8.41 -5.57
N LEU A 101 16.56 7.39 -5.51
CA LEU A 101 16.64 6.35 -4.48
C LEU A 101 17.89 5.49 -4.64
N GLU A 102 18.28 5.18 -5.88
CA GLU A 102 19.52 4.47 -6.18
C GLU A 102 20.75 5.27 -5.74
N GLU A 103 20.81 6.56 -6.06
CA GLU A 103 21.91 7.43 -5.62
C GLU A 103 21.95 7.56 -4.09
N ALA A 104 20.80 7.72 -3.44
CA ALA A 104 20.74 7.73 -1.98
C ALA A 104 21.22 6.41 -1.37
N LEU A 105 20.83 5.27 -1.97
CA LEU A 105 21.26 3.94 -1.54
C LEU A 105 22.78 3.75 -1.68
N ARG A 106 23.38 4.25 -2.77
CA ARG A 106 24.83 4.26 -2.99
C ARG A 106 25.56 5.01 -1.87
N LEU A 107 25.09 6.22 -1.55
CA LEU A 107 25.64 7.04 -0.46
C LEU A 107 25.54 6.35 0.91
N VAL A 108 24.42 5.69 1.20
CA VAL A 108 24.22 4.94 2.46
C VAL A 108 25.17 3.74 2.56
N LYS A 109 25.52 3.10 1.44
CA LYS A 109 26.52 2.03 1.39
C LYS A 109 27.97 2.53 1.48
N GLY A 110 28.20 3.82 1.33
CA GLY A 110 29.54 4.41 1.23
C GLY A 110 30.22 4.17 -0.12
N GLU A 111 29.43 3.96 -1.18
CA GLU A 111 29.86 3.77 -2.56
C GLU A 111 29.92 5.10 -3.34
#